data_AF-A0A0B1SNQ3-F1
#
_entry.id   AF-A0A0B1SNQ3-F1
#
_cell.length_a   1.000
_cell.length_b   1.000
_cell.length_c   1.000
_cell.angle_alpha   90.00
_cell.angle_beta   90.00
_cell.angle_gamma   90.00
#
_symmetry.space_group_name_H-M   'P 1'
#
loop_
_entity.id
_entity.type
_entity.pdbx_description
1 polymer ?
#
loop_
_entity_poly.entity_id
_entity_poly.type
_entity_poly.pdbx_seq_one_letter_code
_entity_poly.pdbx_strand_id
1 'polypeptide(L)'
;MYICADTYDDEPTFRAYARETVNRHRQFKMDPVLWSAFWTVFTNFLKSRGTVTPQQEQAWMQLGKTFDEECQSHLKALGLPHV
;
A
#
# COMPACT_ATOMS: atom_id res chain seq x y z
N MET A 1 -7.75 0.78 -6.61
CA MET A 1 -6.96 -0.39 -6.16
C MET A 1 -6.48 -1.30 -7.28
N TYR A 2 -7.13 -1.27 -8.45
CA TYR A 2 -6.65 -1.97 -9.65
C TYR A 2 -5.23 -1.52 -10.06
N ILE A 3 -4.91 -0.22 -10.00
CA ILE A 3 -3.58 0.30 -10.36
C ILE A 3 -2.44 -0.45 -9.66
N CYS A 4 -2.50 -0.66 -8.35
CA CYS A 4 -1.41 -1.38 -7.66
C CYS A 4 -1.34 -2.86 -8.04
N ALA A 5 -2.47 -3.50 -8.34
CA ALA A 5 -2.47 -4.89 -8.79
C ALA A 5 -1.94 -5.01 -10.22
N ASP A 6 -2.42 -4.15 -11.13
CA ASP A 6 -2.09 -4.17 -12.56
C ASP A 6 -0.62 -3.77 -12.82
N THR A 7 -0.02 -2.99 -11.92
CA THR A 7 1.37 -2.53 -12.06
C THR A 7 2.35 -3.30 -11.20
N TYR A 8 1.91 -4.31 -10.42
CA TYR A 8 2.81 -5.00 -9.47
C TYR A 8 4.00 -5.68 -10.15
N ASP A 9 3.77 -6.26 -11.34
CA ASP A 9 4.82 -6.90 -12.13
C ASP A 9 5.75 -5.88 -12.85
N ASP A 10 5.34 -4.61 -12.93
CA ASP A 10 6.17 -3.47 -13.34
C ASP A 10 6.59 -2.67 -12.10
N GLU A 11 7.53 -3.26 -11.34
CA GLU A 11 7.98 -2.74 -10.04
C GLU A 11 8.34 -1.25 -10.05
N PRO A 12 9.05 -0.69 -11.06
CA PRO A 12 9.30 0.75 -11.15
C PRO A 12 8.01 1.59 -11.15
N THR A 13 6.99 1.18 -11.91
CA THR A 13 5.70 1.86 -11.98
C THR A 13 4.92 1.73 -10.68
N PHE A 14 4.88 0.53 -10.08
CA PHE A 14 4.25 0.30 -8.79
C PHE A 14 4.84 1.19 -7.69
N ARG A 15 6.17 1.23 -7.57
CA ARG A 15 6.86 2.04 -6.56
C ARG A 15 6.66 3.54 -6.81
N ALA A 16 6.66 3.98 -8.08
CA ALA A 16 6.33 5.36 -8.40
C ALA A 16 4.92 5.75 -7.95
N TYR A 17 3.94 4.86 -8.13
CA TYR A 17 2.57 5.09 -7.66
C TYR A 17 2.48 5.14 -6.13
N ALA A 18 3.22 4.30 -5.41
CA ALA A 18 3.28 4.35 -3.94
C ALA A 18 3.82 5.71 -3.44
N ARG A 19 4.93 6.20 -4.03
CA ARG A 19 5.49 7.53 -3.69
C ARG A 19 4.52 8.67 -4.00
N GLU A 20 3.86 8.63 -5.15
CA GLU A 20 2.87 9.64 -5.50
C GLU A 20 1.64 9.61 -4.59
N THR A 21 1.25 8.42 -4.14
CA THR A 21 0.20 8.27 -3.12
C THR A 21 0.61 8.95 -1.83
N VAL A 22 1.84 8.75 -1.34
CA VAL A 22 2.37 9.46 -0.16
C VAL A 22 2.34 10.99 -0.37
N ASN A 23 2.79 11.47 -1.53
CA ASN A 23 2.81 12.91 -1.83
C ASN A 23 1.43 13.56 -1.72
N ARG A 24 0.37 12.88 -2.18
CA ARG A 24 -1.02 13.37 -2.12
C ARG A 24 -1.62 13.29 -0.72
N HIS A 25 -1.11 12.39 0.12
CA HIS A 25 -1.64 12.17 1.46
C HIS A 25 -0.87 12.90 2.58
N ARG A 26 0.33 13.43 2.30
CA ARG A 26 1.16 14.13 3.30
C ARG A 26 0.44 15.27 4.03
N GLN A 27 -0.51 15.95 3.36
CA GLN A 27 -1.31 17.03 3.93
C GLN A 27 -2.21 16.57 5.10
N PHE A 28 -2.58 15.29 5.13
CA PHE A 28 -3.42 14.71 6.17
C PHE A 28 -2.65 14.27 7.41
N LYS A 29 -1.30 14.32 7.38
CA LYS A 29 -0.42 13.96 8.50
C LYS A 29 -0.79 12.61 9.15
N MET A 30 -1.07 11.62 8.29
CA MET A 30 -1.43 10.28 8.73
C MET A 30 -0.29 9.65 9.54
N ASP A 31 -0.66 8.82 10.52
CA ASP A 31 0.30 7.96 11.22
C ASP A 31 0.94 6.99 10.20
N PRO A 32 2.29 6.91 10.11
CA PRO A 32 2.97 6.07 9.13
C PRO A 32 2.60 4.59 9.17
N VAL A 33 2.14 4.07 10.31
CA VAL A 33 1.70 2.66 10.42
C VAL A 33 0.46 2.36 9.55
N LEU A 34 -0.29 3.39 9.17
CA LEU A 34 -1.52 3.23 8.39
C LEU A 34 -1.27 2.77 6.95
N TRP A 35 -0.06 2.96 6.41
CA TRP A 35 0.31 2.46 5.07
C TRP A 35 0.24 0.94 4.99
N SER A 36 0.71 0.25 6.04
CA SER A 36 0.56 -1.20 6.19
C SER A 36 -0.88 -1.59 6.58
N ALA A 37 -1.47 -0.91 7.57
CA ALA A 37 -2.78 -1.26 8.12
C ALA A 37 -3.93 -1.18 7.08
N PHE A 38 -3.80 -0.30 6.07
CA PHE A 38 -4.77 -0.20 4.98
C PHE A 38 -5.06 -1.55 4.31
N TRP A 39 -4.04 -2.38 4.12
CA TRP A 39 -4.20 -3.64 3.39
C TRP A 39 -5.05 -4.66 4.14
N THR A 40 -4.97 -4.69 5.47
CA THR A 40 -5.90 -5.46 6.30
C THR A 40 -7.32 -4.95 6.18
N VAL A 41 -7.53 -3.62 6.17
CA VAL A 41 -8.86 -3.03 5.97
C VAL A 41 -9.41 -3.38 4.58
N PHE A 42 -8.57 -3.30 3.55
CA PHE A 42 -8.96 -3.58 2.18
C PHE A 42 -9.31 -5.05 1.94
N THR A 43 -8.50 -6.00 2.43
CA THR A 43 -8.82 -7.44 2.30
C THR A 43 -10.08 -7.82 3.07
N ASN A 44 -10.30 -7.25 4.25
CA ASN A 44 -11.56 -7.42 5.00
C ASN A 44 -12.76 -6.86 4.24
N PHE A 45 -12.63 -5.72 3.57
CA PHE A 45 -13.67 -5.18 2.70
C PHE A 45 -13.96 -6.12 1.51
N LEU A 46 -12.94 -6.69 0.87
CA LEU A 46 -13.16 -7.65 -0.22
C LEU A 46 -13.93 -8.88 0.26
N LYS A 47 -13.57 -9.42 1.42
CA LYS A 47 -14.28 -10.53 2.09
C LYS A 47 -15.74 -10.19 2.41
N SER A 48 -16.05 -8.92 2.72
CA SER A 48 -17.43 -8.50 2.95
C SER A 48 -18.25 -8.33 1.68
N ARG A 49 -17.63 -8.41 0.49
CA ARG A 49 -18.28 -8.23 -0.83
C ARG A 49 -18.30 -9.51 -1.67
N GLY A 50 -17.53 -10.53 -1.29
CA GLY A 50 -17.50 -11.81 -1.97
C GLY A 50 -16.42 -12.73 -1.43
N THR A 51 -16.22 -13.86 -2.10
CA THR A 51 -15.20 -14.83 -1.71
C THR A 51 -13.81 -14.32 -2.10
N VAL A 52 -12.91 -14.28 -1.12
CA VAL A 52 -11.47 -14.09 -1.31
C VAL A 52 -10.79 -15.38 -0.91
N THR A 53 -10.02 -15.99 -1.81
CA THR A 53 -9.29 -17.23 -1.48
C THR A 53 -8.11 -16.91 -0.56
N PRO A 54 -7.61 -17.89 0.22
CA PRO A 54 -6.40 -17.71 1.02
C PRO A 54 -5.20 -17.23 0.20
N GLN A 55 -5.07 -17.70 -1.05
CA GLN A 55 -4.01 -17.30 -1.97
C GLN A 55 -4.15 -15.83 -2.40
N GLN A 56 -5.38 -15.38 -2.70
CA GLN A 56 -5.63 -13.98 -3.05
C GLN A 56 -5.38 -13.05 -1.86
N GLU A 57 -5.80 -13.44 -0.65
CA GLU A 57 -5.52 -12.67 0.56
C GLU A 57 -4.02 -12.56 0.80
N GLN A 58 -3.28 -13.66 0.71
CA GLN A 58 -1.83 -13.65 0.87
C GLN A 58 -1.14 -12.78 -0.20
N ALA A 59 -1.62 -12.80 -1.44
CA ALA A 59 -1.12 -11.95 -2.51
C ALA A 59 -1.34 -10.45 -2.20
N TRP A 60 -2.52 -10.08 -1.70
CA TRP A 60 -2.77 -8.69 -1.26
C TRP A 60 -1.88 -8.28 -0.09
N MET A 61 -1.64 -9.17 0.87
CA MET A 61 -0.75 -8.87 2.00
C MET A 61 0.71 -8.71 1.56
N GLN A 62 1.17 -9.53 0.61
CA GLN A 62 2.52 -9.39 0.04
C GLN A 62 2.66 -8.10 -0.76
N LEU A 63 1.67 -7.77 -1.60
CA LEU A 63 1.63 -6.51 -2.33
C LEU A 63 1.65 -5.33 -1.36
N GLY A 64 0.85 -5.42 -0.29
CA GLY A 64 0.77 -4.38 0.73
C GLY A 64 2.07 -4.16 1.49
N LYS A 65 2.83 -5.23 1.73
CA LYS A 65 4.17 -5.13 2.31
C LYS A 65 5.12 -4.34 1.39
N THR A 66 5.18 -4.68 0.10
CA THR A 66 6.02 -3.96 -0.87
C THR A 66 5.61 -2.50 -1.00
N PHE A 67 4.30 -2.21 -0.92
CA PHE A 67 3.78 -0.84 -0.92
C PHE A 67 4.24 -0.05 0.30
N ASP A 68 4.08 -0.63 1.49
CA ASP A 68 4.50 0.00 2.75
C ASP A 68 6.00 0.26 2.79
N GLU A 69 6.84 -0.71 2.38
CA GLU A 69 8.29 -0.54 2.29
C GLU A 69 8.69 0.69 1.45
N GLU A 70 8.05 0.88 0.29
CA GLU A 70 8.28 2.06 -0.55
C GLU A 70 7.77 3.35 0.10
N CYS A 71 6.59 3.31 0.73
CA CYS A 71 6.04 4.47 1.44
C CYS A 71 6.94 4.92 2.59
N GLN A 72 7.42 4.00 3.43
CA GLN A 72 8.32 4.34 4.56
C GLN A 72 9.66 4.90 4.06
N SER A 73 10.23 4.28 3.02
CA SER A 73 11.47 4.77 2.39
C SER A 73 11.31 6.21 1.86
N HIS A 74 10.20 6.50 1.19
CA HIS A 74 9.92 7.82 0.63
C HIS A 74 9.59 8.86 1.71
N LEU A 75 8.85 8.50 2.75
CA LEU A 75 8.61 9.37 3.91
C LEU A 75 9.92 9.78 4.58
N LYS A 76 10.84 8.82 4.78
CA LYS A 76 12.18 9.07 5.29
C LYS A 76 12.96 10.03 4.39
N ALA A 77 12.93 9.83 3.07
CA ALA A 77 13.58 10.73 2.11
C ALA A 77 13.03 12.16 2.13
N LEU A 78 11.74 12.33 2.45
CA LEU A 78 11.08 13.62 2.60
C LEU A 78 11.28 14.27 3.98
N GLY A 79 11.94 13.60 4.93
CA GLY A 79 12.07 14.08 6.32
C GLY A 79 10.74 14.07 7.09
N LEU A 80 9.81 13.19 6.70
CA LEU A 80 8.51 13.03 7.35
C LEU A 80 8.54 11.85 8.36
N PRO A 81 7.57 11.78 9.30
CA PRO A 81 7.43 10.63 10.18
C PRO A 81 7.38 9.30 9.41
N HIS A 82 8.07 8.28 9.90
CA HIS A 82 8.19 6.94 9.30
C HIS A 82 8.46 5.90 10.40
N VAL A 83 8.29 4.61 10.09
CA VAL A 83 8.58 3.48 11.00
C VAL A 83 9.53 2.46 10.38
#